data_AF-A0A7J6TZM3-F1
#
_entry.id   AF-A0A7J6TZM3-F1
#
_cell.length_a   1.000
_cell.length_b   1.000
_cell.length_c   1.000
_cell.angle_alpha   90.00
_cell.angle_beta   90.00
_cell.angle_gamma   90.00
#
_symmetry.space_group_name_H-M   'P 1'
#
loop_
_entity.id
_entity.type
_entity.pdbx_description
1 polymer ?
#
loop_
_entity_poly.entity_id
_entity_poly.type
_entity_poly.pdbx_seq_one_letter_code
_entity_poly.pdbx_strand_id
1 'polypeptide(L)'
;MQNVRKPYDDEWHNVWKVSTLGLRDDDKAQRMLNSAAQLVIPTMKKRRWRVAHMMEFVPKNNRLLGLNVNRGLAVKIRLRRNKDPGHFLSYMDVLGTVLHELVHNSYGPHNATFYKCLDSIKAECEVLILGHPLSLDLINRRPHRPAAGATGIT
;
A
#
# COMPACT_ATOMS: atom_id res chain seq x y z
N MET A 1 -17.30 -25.35 -20.15
CA MET A 1 -16.99 -24.10 -20.88
C MET A 1 -15.80 -23.45 -20.18
N GLN A 2 -14.62 -23.47 -20.79
CA GLN A 2 -13.43 -22.81 -20.23
C GLN A 2 -13.59 -21.30 -20.45
N ASN A 3 -13.52 -20.54 -19.36
CA ASN A 3 -13.70 -19.09 -19.39
C ASN A 3 -12.40 -18.46 -19.93
N VAL A 4 -12.34 -18.23 -21.24
CA VAL A 4 -11.19 -17.61 -21.91
C VAL A 4 -11.11 -16.16 -21.42
N ARG A 5 -10.14 -15.86 -20.54
CA ARG A 5 -9.85 -14.49 -20.09
C ARG A 5 -9.54 -13.63 -21.31
N LYS A 6 -10.31 -12.57 -21.55
CA LYS A 6 -9.99 -11.60 -22.60
C LYS A 6 -8.79 -10.75 -22.16
N PRO A 7 -7.85 -10.43 -23.06
CA PRO A 7 -6.62 -9.69 -22.71
C PRO A 7 -6.87 -8.31 -22.07
N TYR A 8 -8.04 -7.72 -22.27
CA TYR A 8 -8.45 -6.45 -21.64
C TYR A 8 -8.76 -6.55 -20.13
N ASP A 9 -9.04 -7.74 -19.59
CA ASP A 9 -9.38 -7.90 -18.16
C ASP A 9 -8.16 -7.67 -17.24
N ASP A 10 -6.94 -7.83 -17.76
CA ASP A 10 -5.72 -7.72 -16.97
C ASP A 10 -5.30 -6.27 -16.65
N GLU A 11 -5.76 -5.29 -17.44
CA GLU A 11 -5.47 -3.86 -17.21
C GLU A 11 -6.55 -3.16 -16.38
N TRP A 12 -7.77 -3.71 -16.33
CA TRP A 12 -8.91 -3.08 -15.66
C TRP A 12 -8.86 -3.16 -14.12
N HIS A 13 -8.16 -4.17 -13.59
CA HIS A 13 -8.09 -4.45 -12.16
C HIS A 13 -6.72 -4.02 -11.63
N ASN A 14 -6.57 -2.70 -11.46
CA ASN A 14 -5.30 -2.07 -11.20
C ASN A 14 -5.44 -0.91 -10.20
N VAL A 15 -4.29 -0.36 -9.79
CA VAL A 15 -4.15 0.95 -9.16
C VAL A 15 -3.66 1.92 -10.23
N TRP A 16 -4.53 2.81 -10.72
CA TRP A 16 -4.19 3.66 -11.88
C TRP A 16 -3.35 4.88 -11.55
N LYS A 17 -3.53 5.46 -10.36
CA LYS A 17 -2.77 6.61 -9.90
C LYS A 17 -2.27 6.38 -8.48
N VAL A 18 -1.01 6.73 -8.26
CA VAL A 18 -0.41 6.80 -6.93
C VAL A 18 0.13 8.22 -6.71
N SER A 19 -0.16 8.85 -5.58
CA SER A 19 0.43 10.15 -5.25
C SER A 19 0.68 10.35 -3.76
N THR A 20 1.68 11.15 -3.45
CA THR A 20 2.07 11.54 -2.10
C THR A 20 1.71 13.01 -1.82
N LEU A 21 2.03 13.49 -0.62
CA LEU A 21 1.76 14.88 -0.21
C LEU A 21 2.92 15.85 -0.50
N GLY A 22 4.07 15.40 -1.00
CA GLY A 22 5.23 16.26 -1.22
C GLY A 22 5.92 16.69 0.09
N LEU A 23 5.75 15.91 1.17
CA LEU A 23 6.33 16.21 2.49
C LEU A 23 7.79 15.74 2.57
N ARG A 24 8.49 16.03 3.69
CA ARG A 24 9.87 15.55 3.93
C ARG A 24 10.01 14.05 3.59
N ASP A 25 11.09 13.66 2.92
CA ASP A 25 11.33 12.27 2.47
C ASP A 25 10.22 11.72 1.55
N ASP A 26 9.68 12.55 0.65
CA ASP A 26 8.58 12.18 -0.26
C ASP A 26 8.92 11.00 -1.18
N ASP A 27 10.19 10.88 -1.57
CA ASP A 27 10.71 9.77 -2.36
C ASP A 27 10.51 8.42 -1.64
N LYS A 28 10.68 8.40 -0.32
CA LYS A 28 10.40 7.23 0.53
C LYS A 28 8.90 6.94 0.58
N ALA A 29 8.07 7.97 0.73
CA ALA A 29 6.61 7.83 0.72
C ALA A 29 6.12 7.24 -0.62
N GLN A 30 6.63 7.77 -1.73
CA GLN A 30 6.27 7.36 -3.08
C GLN A 30 6.69 5.91 -3.35
N ARG A 31 7.91 5.53 -2.97
CA ARG A 31 8.38 4.13 -3.05
C ARG A 31 7.49 3.21 -2.23
N MET A 32 7.20 3.55 -0.98
CA MET A 32 6.39 2.73 -0.08
C MET A 32 4.99 2.48 -0.65
N LEU A 33 4.33 3.52 -1.14
CA LEU A 33 2.98 3.40 -1.68
C LEU A 33 2.96 2.69 -3.04
N ASN A 34 3.94 2.94 -3.91
CA ASN A 34 4.08 2.21 -5.18
C ASN A 34 4.34 0.71 -4.96
N SER A 35 5.22 0.35 -4.02
CA SER A 35 5.50 -1.04 -3.69
C SER A 35 4.25 -1.75 -3.18
N ALA A 36 3.49 -1.12 -2.27
CA ALA A 36 2.23 -1.68 -1.79
C ALA A 36 1.21 -1.82 -2.92
N ALA A 37 1.05 -0.79 -3.78
CA ALA A 37 0.15 -0.80 -4.91
C ALA A 37 0.46 -1.92 -5.91
N GLN A 38 1.73 -2.12 -6.26
CA GLN A 38 2.15 -3.19 -7.17
C GLN A 38 1.95 -4.58 -6.57
N LEU A 39 2.32 -4.76 -5.30
CA LEU A 39 2.23 -6.03 -4.60
C LEU A 39 0.80 -6.58 -4.52
N VAL A 40 -0.21 -5.70 -4.41
CA VAL A 40 -1.61 -6.11 -4.24
C VAL A 40 -2.37 -6.34 -5.55
N ILE A 41 -1.81 -6.00 -6.72
CA ILE A 41 -2.46 -6.19 -8.02
C ILE A 41 -2.94 -7.65 -8.23
N PRO A 42 -2.14 -8.71 -7.97
CA PRO A 42 -2.62 -10.08 -8.15
C PRO A 42 -3.85 -10.40 -7.29
N THR A 43 -3.88 -9.92 -6.05
CA THR A 43 -5.02 -10.05 -5.12
C THR A 43 -6.25 -9.31 -5.65
N MET A 44 -6.06 -8.11 -6.21
CA MET A 44 -7.13 -7.30 -6.80
C MET A 44 -7.71 -7.97 -8.04
N LYS A 45 -6.87 -8.51 -8.94
CA LYS A 45 -7.30 -9.22 -10.16
C LYS A 45 -8.22 -10.39 -9.85
N LYS A 46 -7.87 -11.23 -8.85
CA LYS A 46 -8.71 -12.37 -8.43
C LYS A 46 -10.11 -11.96 -7.97
N ARG A 47 -10.26 -10.74 -7.45
CA ARG A 47 -11.51 -10.21 -6.87
C ARG A 47 -12.20 -9.17 -7.74
N ARG A 48 -11.64 -8.90 -8.91
CA ARG A 48 -12.10 -7.85 -9.83
C ARG A 48 -12.18 -6.47 -9.16
N TRP A 49 -11.26 -6.21 -8.24
CA TRP A 49 -11.13 -4.92 -7.58
C TRP A 49 -10.34 -3.93 -8.41
N ARG A 50 -10.64 -2.64 -8.22
CA ARG A 50 -9.97 -1.53 -8.90
C ARG A 50 -9.78 -0.37 -7.94
N VAL A 51 -8.72 0.40 -8.14
CA VAL A 51 -8.46 1.63 -7.40
C VAL A 51 -8.07 2.73 -8.38
N ALA A 52 -8.92 3.76 -8.51
CA ALA A 52 -8.63 4.93 -9.34
C ALA A 52 -7.43 5.72 -8.81
N HIS A 53 -7.38 5.93 -7.50
CA HIS A 53 -6.31 6.70 -6.89
C HIS A 53 -5.95 6.15 -5.51
N MET A 54 -4.73 5.66 -5.35
CA MET A 54 -4.14 5.39 -4.05
C MET A 54 -3.28 6.60 -3.64
N MET A 55 -3.52 7.18 -2.47
CA MET A 55 -2.83 8.41 -2.09
C MET A 55 -2.43 8.47 -0.62
N GLU A 56 -1.35 9.18 -0.35
CA GLU A 56 -1.00 9.55 1.01
C GLU A 56 -2.01 10.54 1.59
N PHE A 57 -2.31 10.41 2.88
CA PHE A 57 -2.99 11.46 3.65
C PHE A 57 -2.49 11.52 5.10
N VAL A 58 -2.74 12.66 5.76
CA VAL A 58 -2.39 12.90 7.17
C VAL A 58 -3.62 13.47 7.88
N PRO A 59 -4.61 12.62 8.23
CA PRO A 59 -5.84 13.10 8.85
C PRO A 59 -5.59 13.60 10.29
N LYS A 60 -6.40 14.57 10.76
CA LYS A 60 -6.31 15.09 12.13
C LYS A 60 -6.47 14.00 13.19
N ASN A 61 -7.33 13.01 12.94
CA ASN A 61 -7.47 11.85 13.82
C ASN A 61 -6.25 10.91 13.67
N ASN A 62 -5.46 10.79 14.73
CA ASN A 62 -4.28 9.92 14.77
C ASN A 62 -4.62 8.43 14.62
N ARG A 63 -5.84 8.01 14.94
CA ARG A 63 -6.29 6.60 14.83
C ARG A 63 -6.72 6.21 13.42
N LEU A 64 -6.92 7.19 12.53
CA LEU A 64 -7.31 6.93 11.15
C LEU A 64 -6.04 6.63 10.32
N LEU A 65 -5.87 5.36 9.97
CA LEU A 65 -4.71 4.86 9.20
C LEU A 65 -5.02 4.73 7.71
N GLY A 66 -6.27 4.42 7.37
CA GLY A 66 -6.73 4.23 5.99
C GLY A 66 -8.14 4.77 5.79
N LEU A 67 -8.50 5.01 4.53
CA LEU A 67 -9.88 5.32 4.13
C LEU A 67 -10.11 4.95 2.67
N ASN A 68 -11.05 4.03 2.43
CA ASN A 68 -11.60 3.76 1.11
C ASN A 68 -12.85 4.62 0.84
N VAL A 69 -12.79 5.44 -0.19
CA VAL A 69 -13.88 6.27 -0.69
C VAL A 69 -14.51 5.61 -1.90
N ASN A 70 -15.83 5.42 -1.86
CA ASN A 70 -16.64 4.92 -2.97
C ASN A 70 -16.10 3.64 -3.61
N ARG A 71 -15.72 2.66 -2.79
CA ARG A 71 -15.30 1.32 -3.23
C ARG A 71 -14.17 1.37 -4.28
N GLY A 72 -13.12 2.14 -3.96
CA GLY A 72 -11.90 2.22 -4.75
C GLY A 72 -11.79 3.47 -5.64
N LEU A 73 -12.70 4.44 -5.53
CA LEU A 73 -12.49 5.73 -6.19
C LEU A 73 -11.24 6.43 -5.62
N ALA A 74 -11.09 6.41 -4.29
CA ALA A 74 -9.85 6.83 -3.65
C ALA A 74 -9.54 5.94 -2.44
N VAL A 75 -8.33 5.44 -2.35
CA VAL A 75 -7.81 4.73 -1.19
C VAL A 75 -6.72 5.59 -0.56
N LYS A 76 -7.03 6.18 0.59
CA LYS A 76 -6.12 7.08 1.30
C LYS A 76 -5.39 6.31 2.39
N ILE A 77 -4.07 6.43 2.44
CA ILE A 77 -3.22 5.66 3.34
C ILE A 77 -2.30 6.61 4.11
N ARG A 78 -2.24 6.42 5.43
CA ARG A 78 -1.30 7.13 6.29
C ARG A 78 0.05 6.44 6.20
N LEU A 79 1.08 7.21 5.86
CA LEU A 79 2.46 6.70 5.81
C LEU A 79 3.30 7.18 6.99
N ARG A 80 2.89 8.27 7.66
CA ARG A 80 3.68 8.98 8.67
C ARG A 80 2.85 9.47 9.85
N ARG A 81 3.53 9.76 10.97
CA ARG A 81 2.91 10.33 12.18
C ARG A 81 2.55 11.80 11.95
N ASN A 82 1.44 12.26 12.54
CA ASN A 82 0.96 13.64 12.40
C ASN A 82 1.97 14.70 12.89
N LYS A 83 2.57 14.46 14.06
CA LYS A 83 3.45 15.44 14.73
C LYS A 83 4.91 15.38 14.28
N ASP A 84 5.28 14.35 13.52
CA ASP A 84 6.63 14.16 12.99
C ASP A 84 6.56 13.55 11.59
N PRO A 85 6.53 14.39 10.54
CA PRO A 85 6.45 13.92 9.17
C PRO A 85 7.64 13.06 8.70
N GLY A 86 8.79 13.04 9.39
CA GLY A 86 9.87 12.10 9.02
C GLY A 86 9.76 10.74 9.70
N HIS A 87 8.81 10.58 10.63
CA HIS A 87 8.56 9.30 11.28
C HIS A 87 7.51 8.52 10.50
N PHE A 88 8.00 7.62 9.64
CA PHE A 88 7.18 6.70 8.86
C PHE A 88 6.68 5.53 9.71
N LEU A 89 5.51 5.02 9.37
CA LEU A 89 5.06 3.70 9.80
C LEU A 89 5.92 2.62 9.13
N SER A 90 5.90 1.41 9.69
CA SER A 90 6.57 0.27 9.04
C SER A 90 5.85 -0.07 7.73
N TYR A 91 6.60 -0.62 6.77
CA TYR A 91 5.99 -1.05 5.50
C TYR A 91 4.88 -2.09 5.71
N MET A 92 5.07 -3.01 6.65
CA MET A 92 4.08 -4.06 6.95
C MET A 92 2.79 -3.49 7.55
N ASP A 93 2.87 -2.46 8.39
CA ASP A 93 1.67 -1.78 8.92
C ASP A 93 0.91 -1.05 7.81
N VAL A 94 1.65 -0.38 6.91
CA VAL A 94 1.07 0.30 5.73
C VAL A 94 0.40 -0.72 4.81
N LEU A 95 1.06 -1.83 4.50
CA LEU A 95 0.51 -2.89 3.69
C LEU A 95 -0.74 -3.53 4.32
N GLY A 96 -0.71 -3.77 5.64
CA GLY A 96 -1.88 -4.27 6.37
C GLY A 96 -3.08 -3.31 6.26
N THR A 97 -2.81 -2.00 6.30
CA THR A 97 -3.83 -0.96 6.08
C THR A 97 -4.33 -0.96 4.63
N VAL A 98 -3.44 -1.06 3.64
CA VAL A 98 -3.84 -1.16 2.22
C VAL A 98 -4.77 -2.36 1.99
N LEU A 99 -4.41 -3.54 2.51
CA LEU A 99 -5.23 -4.74 2.40
C LEU A 99 -6.61 -4.54 3.05
N HIS A 100 -6.66 -3.95 4.26
CA HIS A 100 -7.92 -3.60 4.91
C HIS A 100 -8.81 -2.71 4.03
N GLU A 101 -8.24 -1.63 3.50
CA GLU A 101 -8.99 -0.70 2.65
C GLU A 101 -9.43 -1.36 1.34
N LEU A 102 -8.69 -2.32 0.78
CA LEU A 102 -9.12 -3.03 -0.43
C LEU A 102 -10.36 -3.90 -0.19
N VAL A 103 -10.52 -4.48 0.99
CA VAL A 103 -11.73 -5.25 1.34
C VAL A 103 -12.99 -4.38 1.24
N HIS A 104 -12.87 -3.07 1.53
CA HIS A 104 -13.96 -2.11 1.38
C HIS A 104 -14.43 -1.89 -0.06
N ASN A 105 -13.74 -2.41 -1.08
CA ASN A 105 -14.29 -2.48 -2.44
C ASN A 105 -15.53 -3.39 -2.55
N SER A 106 -15.66 -4.38 -1.67
CA SER A 106 -16.79 -5.31 -1.64
C SER A 106 -17.61 -5.26 -0.36
N TYR A 107 -16.99 -4.99 0.80
CA TYR A 107 -17.64 -5.09 2.10
C TYR A 107 -17.52 -3.79 2.88
N GLY A 108 -18.65 -3.12 3.14
CA GLY A 108 -18.67 -1.87 3.92
C GLY A 108 -18.45 -2.11 5.42
N PRO A 109 -19.34 -2.86 6.11
CA PRO A 109 -19.22 -3.06 7.55
C PRO A 109 -18.10 -4.05 7.94
N HIS A 110 -17.46 -3.80 9.09
CA HIS A 110 -16.48 -4.71 9.71
C HIS A 110 -17.15 -5.90 10.40
N ASN A 111 -17.77 -6.78 9.61
CA ASN A 111 -18.43 -8.00 10.09
C ASN A 111 -17.59 -9.26 9.79
N ALA A 112 -18.13 -10.44 10.10
CA ALA A 112 -17.42 -11.70 9.89
C ALA A 112 -17.00 -11.94 8.42
N THR A 113 -17.80 -11.50 7.43
CA THR A 113 -17.44 -11.68 6.01
C THR A 113 -16.32 -10.74 5.59
N PHE A 114 -16.28 -9.52 6.13
CA PHE A 114 -15.15 -8.60 5.97
C PHE A 114 -13.86 -9.24 6.49
N TYR A 115 -13.84 -9.72 7.74
CA TYR A 115 -12.62 -10.29 8.33
C TYR A 115 -12.18 -11.58 7.65
N LYS A 116 -13.13 -12.46 7.29
CA LYS A 116 -12.81 -13.66 6.50
C LYS A 116 -12.14 -13.30 5.17
N CYS A 117 -12.60 -12.24 4.50
CA CYS A 117 -11.97 -11.75 3.28
C CYS A 117 -10.58 -11.18 3.56
N LEU A 118 -10.44 -10.37 4.62
CA LEU A 118 -9.18 -9.76 5.02
C LEU A 118 -8.11 -10.83 5.34
N ASP A 119 -8.46 -11.87 6.08
CA ASP A 119 -7.53 -12.94 6.43
C ASP A 119 -7.09 -13.72 5.19
N SER A 120 -8.04 -14.01 4.29
CA SER A 120 -7.73 -14.64 2.99
C SER A 120 -6.75 -13.82 2.16
N ILE A 121 -6.94 -12.50 2.04
CA ILE A 121 -6.02 -11.67 1.25
C ILE A 121 -4.67 -11.44 1.92
N LYS A 122 -4.61 -11.47 3.25
CA LYS A 122 -3.35 -11.40 3.99
C LYS A 122 -2.50 -12.64 3.72
N ALA A 123 -3.09 -13.84 3.81
CA ALA A 123 -2.39 -15.09 3.51
C ALA A 123 -1.90 -15.12 2.05
N GLU A 124 -2.72 -14.67 1.09
CA GLU A 124 -2.28 -14.54 -0.31
C GLU A 124 -1.12 -13.56 -0.46
N CYS A 125 -1.17 -12.42 0.24
CA CYS A 125 -0.13 -11.40 0.18
C CYS A 125 1.19 -11.88 0.79
N GLU A 126 1.15 -12.65 1.88
CA GLU A 126 2.32 -13.27 2.49
C GLU A 126 3.04 -14.20 1.50
N VAL A 127 2.30 -15.04 0.77
CA VAL A 127 2.87 -15.89 -0.29
C VAL A 127 3.51 -15.05 -1.40
N LEU A 128 2.88 -13.93 -1.79
CA LEU A 128 3.46 -13.01 -2.79
C LEU A 128 4.76 -12.37 -2.31
N ILE A 129 4.85 -12.01 -1.02
CA ILE A 129 6.07 -11.45 -0.43
C ILE A 129 7.20 -12.49 -0.45
N LEU A 130 6.91 -13.73 -0.05
CA LEU A 130 7.89 -14.82 -0.03
C LEU A 130 8.35 -15.23 -1.43
N GLY A 131 7.46 -15.17 -2.42
CA GLY A 131 7.76 -15.48 -3.81
C GLY A 131 8.41 -14.34 -4.61
N HIS A 132 8.53 -13.13 -4.05
CA HIS A 132 9.10 -11.98 -4.76
C HIS A 132 10.64 -11.99 -4.65
N PRO A 133 11.40 -11.87 -5.76
CA PRO A 133 12.87 -11.78 -5.74
C PRO A 133 13.46 -10.60 -4.94
N LEU A 134 12.61 -9.69 -4.44
CA LEU A 134 12.99 -8.47 -3.72
C LEU A 134 12.60 -8.52 -2.23
N SER A 135 12.25 -9.71 -1.70
CA SER A 135 11.81 -9.86 -0.32
C SER A 135 12.85 -9.37 0.71
N LEU A 136 14.15 -9.33 0.35
CA LEU A 136 15.20 -8.78 1.22
C LEU A 136 15.36 -7.25 1.12
N ASP A 137 15.19 -6.65 -0.06
CA ASP A 137 15.39 -5.20 -0.25
C ASP A 137 14.23 -4.35 0.32
N LEU A 138 13.00 -4.86 0.27
CA LEU A 138 11.82 -4.18 0.81
C LEU A 138 11.71 -4.27 2.34
N ILE A 139 12.29 -5.31 2.96
CA ILE A 139 12.17 -5.58 4.40
C ILE A 139 13.33 -4.96 5.20
N ASN A 140 14.55 -4.86 4.65
CA ASN A 140 15.77 -4.63 5.46
C ASN A 140 16.58 -3.35 5.22
N ARG A 141 16.14 -2.37 4.41
CA ARG A 141 16.91 -1.11 4.31
C ARG A 141 16.75 -0.24 5.57
N ARG A 142 17.70 -0.38 6.49
CA ARG A 142 18.01 0.57 7.57
C ARG A 142 18.14 1.99 6.97
N PRO A 143 17.74 3.06 7.68
CA PRO A 143 17.93 4.41 7.19
C PRO A 143 19.42 4.63 6.89
N HIS A 144 19.73 5.01 5.65
CA HIS A 144 21.05 5.48 5.28
C HIS A 144 21.32 6.73 6.12
N ARG A 145 22.16 6.59 7.15
CA ARG A 145 22.75 7.75 7.84
C ARG A 145 23.60 8.46 6.77
N PRO A 146 23.41 9.75 6.48
CA PRO A 146 24.36 10.44 5.62
C PRO A 146 25.73 10.39 6.30
N ALA A 147 26.76 10.05 5.52
CA ALA A 147 28.13 9.99 6.00
C ALA A 147 28.48 11.35 6.63
N ALA A 148 28.98 11.32 7.87
CA ALA A 148 29.53 12.50 8.51
C ALA A 148 30.67 13.03 7.61
N GLY A 149 30.56 14.31 7.28
CA GLY A 149 31.44 14.98 6.32
C GLY A 149 32.91 14.78 6.67
N ALA A 150 33.68 14.41 5.64
CA ALA A 150 35.09 14.69 5.60
C ALA A 150 35.25 16.22 5.57
N THR A 151 35.50 16.83 6.73
CA THR A 151 36.12 18.14 6.79
C THR A 151 37.61 17.97 6.50
N GLY A 152 37.98 18.12 5.24
CA GLY A 152 39.32 18.57 4.88
C GLY A 152 39.33 20.09 4.89
N ILE A 153 40.12 20.71 5.76
CA ILE A 153 40.60 22.08 5.61
C ILE A 153 42.05 22.09 6.11
N THR A 154 42.94 22.37 5.14
CA THR A 154 44.33 22.88 5.16
C THR A 154 45.28 22.47 6.27
#